data_AF-A0A2E1DQE4-F1
#
_entry.id   AF-A0A2E1DQE4-F1
#
_cell.length_a   1.000
_cell.length_b   1.000
_cell.length_c   1.000
_cell.angle_alpha   90.00
_cell.angle_beta   90.00
_cell.angle_gamma   90.00
#
_symmetry.space_group_name_H-M   'P 1'
#
loop_
_entity.id
_entity.type
_entity.pdbx_description
1 polymer ?
#
loop_
_entity_poly.entity_id
_entity_poly.type
_entity_poly.pdbx_seq_one_letter_code
_entity_poly.pdbx_strand_id
1 'polypeptide(L)'
;MTLVRSGEDFHIDSICSESAMASKVTRTTLQGGTIARDAETGQLVEVRTSAGRQKASEKTAATIKGASRKRTAALKRLANR
;
A
#
# COMPACT_ATOMS: atom_id res chain seq x y z
N MET A 1 47.83 -2.22 -3.41
CA MET A 1 48.01 -2.53 -1.98
C MET A 1 46.73 -2.11 -1.28
N THR A 2 45.96 -3.10 -0.77
CA THR A 2 44.78 -3.05 0.15
C THR A 2 43.55 -2.19 -0.21
N LEU A 3 42.35 -2.68 -0.60
CA LEU A 3 41.31 -3.60 -0.06
C LEU A 3 40.26 -2.98 0.91
N VAL A 4 38.96 -3.23 0.58
CA VAL A 4 37.68 -3.27 1.39
C VAL A 4 37.04 -1.91 1.76
N ARG A 5 35.75 -1.60 1.48
CA ARG A 5 34.45 -2.21 1.86
C ARG A 5 33.35 -1.82 0.85
N SER A 6 32.65 -2.75 0.18
CA SER A 6 31.40 -3.43 0.60
C SER A 6 30.34 -2.50 1.19
N GLY A 7 29.21 -2.33 0.49
CA GLY A 7 28.12 -1.44 0.90
C GLY A 7 26.93 -1.39 -0.07
N GLU A 8 26.43 -2.56 -0.46
CA GLU A 8 25.01 -2.86 -0.70
C GLU A 8 24.33 -2.24 -1.93
N ASP A 9 24.34 -3.01 -3.03
CA ASP A 9 23.35 -2.95 -4.09
C ASP A 9 21.94 -3.05 -3.48
N PHE A 10 21.26 -1.91 -3.28
CA PHE A 10 19.84 -1.90 -2.97
C PHE A 10 19.07 -2.33 -4.23
N HIS A 11 19.00 -3.65 -4.42
CA HIS A 11 17.93 -4.32 -5.15
C HIS A 11 16.62 -3.79 -4.59
N ILE A 12 15.99 -2.84 -5.28
CA ILE A 12 14.58 -2.57 -5.04
C ILE A 12 13.89 -3.78 -5.65
N ASP A 13 13.61 -4.77 -4.81
CA ASP A 13 12.86 -5.95 -5.20
C ASP A 13 11.67 -5.49 -6.03
N SER A 14 11.68 -5.95 -7.27
CA SER A 14 10.51 -5.99 -8.11
C SER A 14 9.45 -6.76 -7.32
N ILE A 15 8.63 -6.05 -6.53
CA ILE A 15 7.37 -6.59 -6.04
C ILE A 15 6.39 -6.58 -7.23
N CYS A 16 6.76 -7.29 -8.28
CA CYS A 16 5.85 -8.05 -9.13
C CYS A 16 5.67 -9.40 -8.43
N SER A 17 4.90 -9.39 -7.36
CA SER A 17 4.26 -10.60 -6.86
C SER A 17 2.80 -10.53 -7.33
N GLU A 18 2.56 -11.03 -8.55
CA GLU A 18 1.32 -11.72 -8.84
C GLU A 18 1.34 -13.01 -8.03
N SER A 19 0.89 -12.96 -6.79
CA SER A 19 0.55 -14.16 -6.04
C SER A 19 -0.65 -13.82 -5.18
N ALA A 20 -1.78 -14.43 -5.55
CA ALA A 20 -3.08 -14.38 -4.90
C ALA A 20 -3.06 -13.91 -3.45
N MET A 21 -3.19 -12.60 -3.22
CA MET A 21 -3.44 -12.08 -1.89
C MET A 21 -4.89 -12.40 -1.56
N ALA A 22 -5.12 -13.56 -0.94
CA ALA A 22 -6.19 -13.71 0.04
C ALA A 22 -5.84 -12.80 1.22
N SER A 23 -5.86 -11.48 0.98
CA SER A 23 -5.42 -10.54 1.97
C SER A 23 -6.39 -10.60 3.12
N LYS A 24 -5.84 -10.75 4.31
CA LYS A 24 -6.63 -10.82 5.53
C LYS A 24 -7.38 -9.49 5.63
N VAL A 25 -8.70 -9.50 5.46
CA VAL A 25 -9.50 -8.28 5.46
C VAL A 25 -9.96 -8.00 6.89
N THR A 26 -9.53 -6.87 7.45
CA THR A 26 -10.05 -6.35 8.71
C THR A 26 -11.32 -5.56 8.42
N ARG A 27 -12.44 -5.95 9.07
CA ARG A 27 -13.72 -5.25 8.95
C ARG A 27 -14.01 -4.47 10.22
N THR A 28 -14.27 -3.19 10.07
CA THR A 28 -14.71 -2.31 11.16
C THR A 28 -16.16 -1.91 10.90
N THR A 29 -17.04 -2.23 11.84
CA THR A 29 -18.44 -1.80 11.80
C THR A 29 -18.58 -0.48 12.55
N LEU A 30 -19.25 0.49 11.93
CA LEU A 30 -19.54 1.82 12.45
C LEU A 30 -21.05 2.05 12.45
N GLN A 31 -21.52 3.05 13.21
CA GLN A 31 -22.92 3.48 13.14
C GLN A 31 -23.19 4.07 11.74
N GLY A 32 -23.73 3.25 10.84
CA GLY A 32 -23.99 3.61 9.44
C GLY A 32 -23.38 2.66 8.40
N GLY A 33 -22.58 1.65 8.79
CA GLY A 33 -22.04 0.70 7.83
C GLY A 33 -20.83 -0.12 8.29
N THR A 34 -20.16 -0.73 7.33
CA THR A 34 -18.94 -1.51 7.52
C THR A 34 -17.88 -1.03 6.56
N ILE A 35 -16.67 -0.82 7.07
CA ILE A 35 -15.48 -0.53 6.28
C ILE A 35 -14.60 -1.77 6.32
N ALA A 36 -14.19 -2.25 5.16
CA ALA A 36 -13.26 -3.35 5.00
C ALA A 36 -11.92 -2.82 4.49
N ARG A 37 -10.85 -3.13 5.24
CA ARG A 37 -9.50 -2.77 4.90
C ARG A 37 -8.62 -4.00 4.83
N ASP A 38 -7.63 -3.93 3.98
CA ASP A 38 -6.52 -4.87 3.94
C ASP A 38 -5.75 -4.79 5.27
N ALA A 39 -5.57 -5.91 5.96
CA ALA A 39 -4.95 -5.91 7.29
C ALA A 39 -3.44 -5.62 7.24
N GLU A 40 -2.77 -5.94 6.13
CA GLU A 40 -1.32 -5.76 6.01
C GLU A 40 -0.97 -4.35 5.57
N THR A 41 -1.71 -3.84 4.59
CA THR A 41 -1.43 -2.56 3.96
C THR A 41 -2.28 -1.42 4.51
N GLY A 42 -3.34 -1.73 5.26
CA GLY A 42 -4.34 -0.76 5.75
C GLY A 42 -5.20 -0.14 4.63
N GLN A 43 -5.05 -0.61 3.40
CA GLN A 43 -5.73 -0.06 2.22
C GLN A 43 -7.22 -0.36 2.25
N LEU A 44 -8.02 0.57 1.73
CA LEU A 44 -9.47 0.40 1.68
C LEU A 44 -9.83 -0.57 0.55
N VAL A 45 -10.51 -1.66 0.91
CA VAL A 45 -10.97 -2.70 -0.02
C VAL A 45 -12.44 -2.48 -0.35
N GLU A 46 -13.24 -2.12 0.66
CA GLU A 46 -14.68 -2.03 0.50
C GLU A 46 -15.32 -1.15 1.56
N VAL A 47 -16.40 -0.47 1.18
CA VAL A 47 -17.32 0.19 2.10
C VAL A 47 -18.73 -0.30 1.83
N ARG A 48 -19.44 -0.64 2.90
CA ARG A 48 -20.84 -1.01 2.87
C ARG A 48 -21.61 -0.08 3.79
N THR A 49 -22.67 0.53 3.29
CA THR A 49 -23.61 1.36 4.05
C THR A 49 -25.02 0.80 3.88
N SER A 50 -25.99 1.39 4.57
CA SER A 50 -27.42 1.09 4.34
C SER A 50 -27.87 1.40 2.91
N ALA A 51 -27.24 2.39 2.26
CA ALA A 51 -27.56 2.80 0.89
C ALA A 51 -26.93 1.89 -0.18
N GLY A 52 -25.86 1.14 0.14
CA GLY A 52 -25.24 0.26 -0.84
C GLY A 52 -23.85 -0.23 -0.47
N ARG A 53 -23.19 -0.90 -1.41
CA ARG A 53 -21.84 -1.46 -1.27
C ARG A 53 -20.96 -0.95 -2.41
N GLN A 54 -19.79 -0.43 -2.07
CA GLN A 54 -18.79 0.01 -3.04
C GLN A 54 -17.46 -0.67 -2.75
N LYS A 55 -16.89 -1.30 -3.77
CA LYS A 55 -15.55 -1.91 -3.72
C LYS A 55 -14.51 -0.98 -4.34
N ALA A 56 -13.28 -1.06 -3.85
CA ALA A 56 -12.15 -0.41 -4.49
C ALA A 56 -11.93 -1.01 -5.88
N SER A 57 -11.89 -0.16 -6.90
CA SER A 57 -11.52 -0.58 -8.25
C SER A 57 -10.01 -0.59 -8.41
N GLU A 58 -9.51 -1.42 -9.34
CA GLU A 58 -8.08 -1.50 -9.66
C GLU A 58 -7.49 -0.14 -10.07
N LYS A 59 -8.27 0.66 -10.81
CA LYS A 59 -7.88 2.04 -11.19
C LYS A 59 -7.64 2.94 -9.98
N THR A 60 -8.48 2.84 -8.96
CA THR A 60 -8.33 3.60 -7.72
C THR A 60 -7.13 3.12 -6.92
N ALA A 61 -6.92 1.80 -6.83
CA ALA A 61 -5.76 1.22 -6.17
C ALA A 61 -4.44 1.67 -6.83
N ALA A 62 -4.37 1.64 -8.17
CA ALA A 62 -3.21 2.11 -8.92
C ALA A 62 -2.93 3.60 -8.68
N THR A 63 -3.98 4.43 -8.63
CA THR A 63 -3.86 5.87 -8.37
C THR A 63 -3.30 6.14 -6.97
N ILE A 64 -3.82 5.44 -5.95
CA ILE A 64 -3.35 5.56 -4.57
C ILE A 64 -1.88 5.12 -4.46
N LYS A 65 -1.51 3.99 -5.09
CA LYS A 65 -0.12 3.50 -5.12
C LYS A 65 0.82 4.54 -5.75
N GLY A 66 0.41 5.18 -6.84
CA GLY A 66 1.15 6.25 -7.48
C GLY A 66 1.36 7.48 -6.57
N ALA A 67 0.30 7.92 -5.89
CA ALA A 67 0.36 9.04 -4.94
C ALA A 67 1.27 8.73 -3.74
N SER A 68 1.16 7.54 -3.15
CA SER A 68 2.00 7.10 -2.04
C SER A 68 3.48 7.07 -2.42
N ARG A 69 3.82 6.57 -3.62
CA ARG A 69 5.21 6.58 -4.12
C ARG A 69 5.77 8.00 -4.23
N LYS A 70 4.99 8.94 -4.77
CA LYS A 70 5.41 10.36 -4.88
C LYS A 70 5.65 10.97 -3.50
N ARG A 71 4.76 10.70 -2.54
CA ARG A 71 4.90 11.17 -1.15
C ARG A 71 6.17 10.63 -0.50
N THR A 72 6.40 9.31 -0.57
CA THR A 72 7.60 8.69 0.01
C THR A 72 8.87 9.26 -0.62
N ALA A 73 8.89 9.45 -1.94
CA ALA A 73 10.04 10.06 -2.61
C ALA A 73 10.30 11.50 -2.16
N ALA A 74 9.24 12.30 -1.95
CA ALA A 74 9.38 13.65 -1.42
C ALA A 74 9.91 13.67 0.01
N LEU A 75 9.41 12.78 0.89
CA LEU A 75 9.88 12.66 2.27
C LEU A 75 11.36 12.24 2.34
N LYS A 76 11.79 11.30 1.49
CA LYS A 76 13.21 10.91 1.39
C LYS A 76 14.11 12.08 0.98
N ARG A 77 13.64 12.94 0.08
CA ARG A 77 14.38 14.16 -0.30
C ARG A 77 14.49 15.16 0.84
N LEU A 78 13.42 15.34 1.60
CA LEU A 78 13.41 16.25 2.75
C LEU A 78 14.32 15.78 3.88
N ALA A 79 14.41 14.47 4.11
CA ALA A 79 15.25 13.90 5.16
C ALA A 79 16.76 13.93 4.84
N ASN A 80 17.14 14.04 3.55
CA ASN A 80 18.53 14.13 3.09
C ASN A 80 19.06 15.57 3.03
N ARG A 81 18.48 16.47 3.82
CA ARG A 81 18.84 17.89 3.91
C ARG A 81 19.16 18.25 5.34
#